data_AF-A0A453PWM8-F1
#
_entry.id   AF-A0A453PWM8-F1
#
_cell.length_a   1.000
_cell.length_b   1.000
_cell.length_c   1.000
_cell.angle_alpha   90.00
_cell.angle_beta   90.00
_cell.angle_gamma   90.00
#
_symmetry.space_group_name_H-M   'P 1'
#
loop_
_entity.id
_entity.type
_entity.pdbx_description
1 polymer ?
#
loop_
_entity_poly.entity_id
_entity_poly.type
_entity_poly.pdbx_seq_one_letter_code
_entity_poly.pdbx_strand_id
1 'polypeptide(L)'
;MGNVTSSVAARLAFFPPEPATYEVAAAEGGAGLRMTGVLPDANVDVHALPTRAGTRVVAAFWRYPTARLTLLYSHGNAADLGQMLGLFMELRSHLRVNIMCYDYSGYGASTGKPSEYNTYYDIEAVYDCLKKEYGIGQEDLILYGQSVGSGPTLHLASRLDKLRGVVLHSGILSGIRVLYPVKVTLWFDIFKVSLGYTPFHFGSEMAVVYSSNHHLTANVCRTSTK
;
A
#
# COMPACT_ATOMS: atom_id res chain seq x y z
N MET A 1 21.96 13.16 -13.38
CA MET A 1 21.38 12.77 -14.68
C MET A 1 20.30 11.66 -14.55
N GLY A 2 19.54 11.59 -13.44
CA GLY A 2 18.60 10.49 -13.18
C GLY A 2 17.10 10.78 -13.36
N ASN A 3 16.72 11.96 -13.87
CA ASN A 3 15.31 12.43 -13.84
C ASN A 3 14.47 12.11 -15.07
N VAL A 4 15.06 11.78 -16.23
CA VAL A 4 14.28 11.62 -17.47
C VAL A 4 13.79 10.17 -17.62
N THR A 5 14.64 9.18 -17.33
CA THR A 5 14.31 7.76 -17.44
C THR A 5 13.26 7.30 -16.43
N SER A 6 13.25 7.86 -15.20
CA SER A 6 12.25 7.52 -14.18
C SER A 6 10.83 7.94 -14.57
N SER A 7 10.68 9.06 -15.30
CA SER A 7 9.37 9.61 -15.68
C SER A 7 8.64 8.79 -16.74
N VAL A 8 9.37 8.25 -17.73
CA VAL A 8 8.80 7.40 -18.79
C VAL A 8 8.42 6.05 -18.21
N ALA A 9 9.31 5.49 -17.38
CA ALA A 9 9.09 4.22 -16.71
C ALA A 9 7.83 4.29 -15.82
N ALA A 10 7.68 5.35 -15.02
CA ALA A 10 6.50 5.56 -14.20
C ALA A 10 5.19 5.62 -15.01
N ARG A 11 5.20 6.31 -16.16
CA ARG A 11 4.02 6.36 -17.06
C ARG A 11 3.62 5.01 -17.66
N LEU A 12 4.55 4.05 -17.72
CA LEU A 12 4.27 2.71 -18.22
C LEU A 12 3.87 1.73 -17.10
N ALA A 13 4.13 2.08 -15.85
CA ALA A 13 3.86 1.22 -14.70
C ALA A 13 2.62 1.62 -13.89
N PHE A 14 2.23 2.89 -13.93
CA PHE A 14 1.13 3.42 -13.15
C PHE A 14 -0.01 3.90 -14.05
N PHE A 15 -1.18 3.28 -13.89
CA PHE A 15 -2.39 3.59 -14.62
C PHE A 15 -3.48 3.95 -13.61
N PRO A 16 -3.51 5.19 -13.07
CA PRO A 16 -4.62 5.63 -12.23
C PRO A 16 -5.95 5.62 -13.01
N PRO A 17 -7.09 5.33 -12.36
CA PRO A 17 -8.40 5.49 -12.98
C PRO A 17 -8.64 6.93 -13.45
N GLU A 18 -9.12 7.10 -14.69
CA GLU A 18 -9.51 8.39 -15.26
C GLU A 18 -10.95 8.29 -15.86
N PRO A 19 -11.95 9.01 -15.31
CA PRO A 19 -11.89 9.80 -14.09
C PRO A 19 -11.75 8.93 -12.82
N ALA A 20 -11.35 9.55 -11.70
CA ALA A 20 -11.40 8.92 -10.39
C ALA A 20 -12.82 8.46 -10.04
N THR A 21 -12.95 7.37 -9.31
CA THR A 21 -14.26 6.77 -9.00
C THR A 21 -14.93 7.35 -7.75
N TYR A 22 -14.23 8.23 -7.04
CA TYR A 22 -14.73 8.94 -5.88
C TYR A 22 -14.13 10.36 -5.84
N GLU A 23 -14.76 11.22 -5.05
CA GLU A 23 -14.27 12.56 -4.76
C GLU A 23 -14.11 12.75 -3.25
N VAL A 24 -13.45 13.83 -2.83
CA VAL A 24 -13.29 14.19 -1.41
C VAL A 24 -13.88 15.57 -1.16
N ALA A 25 -14.77 15.65 -0.18
CA ALA A 25 -15.38 16.89 0.28
C ALA A 25 -15.15 17.09 1.79
N ALA A 26 -15.34 18.32 2.26
CA ALA A 26 -15.40 18.57 3.70
C ALA A 26 -16.60 17.82 4.32
N ALA A 27 -16.39 17.27 5.51
CA ALA A 27 -17.47 16.64 6.28
C ALA A 27 -18.50 17.70 6.74
N GLU A 28 -19.76 17.30 6.85
CA GLU A 28 -20.82 18.15 7.39
C GLU A 28 -20.51 18.46 8.87
N GLY A 29 -20.31 19.74 9.19
CA GLY A 29 -19.85 20.20 10.50
C GLY A 29 -18.42 20.73 10.55
N GLY A 30 -17.67 20.70 9.43
CA GLY A 30 -16.42 21.44 9.24
C GLY A 30 -15.15 20.81 9.83
N ALA A 31 -15.28 19.76 10.64
CA ALA A 31 -14.14 19.01 11.16
C ALA A 31 -14.00 17.67 10.42
N GLY A 32 -13.13 17.63 9.40
CA GLY A 32 -12.75 16.39 8.70
C GLY A 32 -13.12 16.34 7.21
N LEU A 33 -12.72 15.24 6.58
CA LEU A 33 -12.99 14.96 5.16
C LEU A 33 -13.94 13.76 5.05
N ARG A 34 -14.66 13.68 3.94
CA ARG A 34 -15.46 12.52 3.56
C ARG A 34 -15.27 12.18 2.09
N MET A 35 -15.38 10.90 1.77
CA MET A 35 -15.48 10.45 0.38
C MET A 35 -16.91 10.70 -0.14
N THR A 36 -17.03 11.21 -1.37
CA THR A 36 -18.29 11.42 -2.10
C THR A 36 -18.29 10.59 -3.38
N GLY A 37 -19.49 10.28 -3.90
CA GLY A 37 -19.64 9.34 -5.03
C GLY A 37 -19.60 7.86 -4.63
N VAL A 38 -19.45 7.57 -3.34
CA VAL A 38 -19.43 6.22 -2.77
C VAL A 38 -20.46 6.09 -1.63
N LEU A 39 -20.76 4.85 -1.23
CA LEU A 39 -21.68 4.58 -0.13
C LEU A 39 -21.11 5.14 1.19
N PRO A 40 -21.88 5.94 1.94
CA PRO A 40 -21.43 6.50 3.21
C PRO A 40 -21.31 5.39 4.27
N ASP A 41 -20.23 5.45 5.04
CA ASP A 41 -20.00 4.58 6.19
C ASP A 41 -19.55 5.44 7.38
N ALA A 42 -20.26 5.33 8.49
CA ALA A 42 -20.01 6.11 9.71
C ALA A 42 -18.71 5.73 10.43
N ASN A 43 -18.12 4.57 10.11
CA ASN A 43 -16.87 4.07 10.72
C ASN A 43 -15.66 4.28 9.80
N VAL A 44 -15.68 5.37 9.02
CA VAL A 44 -14.61 5.71 8.08
C VAL A 44 -14.11 7.11 8.35
N ASP A 45 -12.81 7.20 8.62
CA ASP A 45 -12.12 8.48 8.74
C ASP A 45 -11.31 8.70 7.46
N VAL A 46 -11.47 9.86 6.82
CA VAL A 46 -10.76 10.21 5.59
C VAL A 46 -9.75 11.32 5.86
N HIS A 47 -8.55 11.13 5.35
CA HIS A 47 -7.40 12.00 5.57
C HIS A 47 -6.81 12.48 4.26
N ALA A 48 -6.25 13.68 4.28
CA ALA A 48 -5.41 14.20 3.21
C ALA A 48 -4.03 14.52 3.79
N LEU A 49 -3.08 13.62 3.60
CA LEU A 49 -1.80 13.59 4.30
C LEU A 49 -0.70 14.22 3.43
N PRO A 50 0.08 15.18 3.95
CA PRO A 50 1.23 15.71 3.25
C PRO A 50 2.36 14.68 3.22
N THR A 51 3.04 14.55 2.08
CA THR A 51 4.17 13.65 1.90
C THR A 51 5.50 14.41 1.87
N ARG A 52 6.60 13.69 2.07
CA ARG A 52 7.96 14.25 1.94
C ARG A 52 8.29 14.73 0.52
N ALA A 53 7.57 14.24 -0.49
CA ALA A 53 7.71 14.67 -1.87
C ALA A 53 6.98 15.99 -2.16
N GLY A 54 6.28 16.57 -1.18
CA GLY A 54 5.45 17.76 -1.37
C GLY A 54 4.10 17.48 -2.04
N THR A 55 3.72 16.21 -2.18
CA THR A 55 2.38 15.80 -2.62
C THR A 55 1.45 15.67 -1.43
N ARG A 56 0.15 15.50 -1.71
CA ARG A 56 -0.88 15.22 -0.70
C ARG A 56 -1.61 13.96 -1.12
N VAL A 57 -1.55 12.92 -0.31
CA VAL A 57 -2.24 11.66 -0.57
C VAL A 57 -3.52 11.55 0.25
N VAL A 58 -4.56 11.00 -0.36
CA VAL A 58 -5.81 10.69 0.33
C VAL A 58 -5.71 9.29 0.91
N ALA A 59 -6.05 9.16 2.19
CA ALA A 59 -6.12 7.89 2.90
C ALA A 59 -7.49 7.75 3.57
N ALA A 60 -7.96 6.53 3.69
CA ALA A 60 -9.22 6.22 4.37
C ALA A 60 -9.00 5.06 5.35
N PHE A 61 -9.54 5.24 6.55
CA PHE A 61 -9.42 4.31 7.66
C PHE A 61 -10.79 3.76 8.05
N TRP A 62 -11.06 2.52 7.65
CA TRP A 62 -12.26 1.78 8.03
C TRP A 62 -12.03 1.07 9.35
N ARG A 63 -12.72 1.54 10.39
CA ARG A 63 -12.67 0.95 11.73
C ARG A 63 -13.65 -0.20 11.88
N TYR A 64 -13.25 -1.20 12.64
CA TYR A 64 -14.14 -2.22 13.18
C TYR A 64 -14.12 -2.13 14.71
N PRO A 65 -15.27 -1.96 15.40
CA PRO A 65 -15.30 -1.55 16.81
C PRO A 65 -14.48 -2.37 17.80
N THR A 66 -14.28 -3.66 17.53
CA THR A 66 -13.54 -4.58 18.42
C THR A 66 -12.23 -5.08 17.80
N ALA A 67 -11.76 -4.47 16.71
CA ALA A 67 -10.56 -4.93 16.02
C ALA A 67 -9.31 -4.52 16.78
N ARG A 68 -8.45 -5.51 17.05
CA ARG A 68 -7.10 -5.31 17.60
C ARG A 68 -6.06 -5.09 16.50
N LEU A 69 -6.23 -5.75 15.36
CA LEU A 69 -5.28 -5.71 14.25
C LEU A 69 -5.71 -4.68 13.21
N THR A 70 -4.71 -4.05 12.59
CA THR A 70 -4.91 -3.12 11.48
C THR A 70 -4.15 -3.59 10.24
N LEU A 71 -4.86 -3.60 9.11
CA LEU A 71 -4.29 -3.88 7.80
C LEU A 71 -3.94 -2.56 7.11
N LEU A 72 -2.67 -2.29 6.84
CA LEU A 72 -2.26 -1.21 5.95
C LEU A 72 -2.13 -1.76 4.53
N TYR A 73 -3.10 -1.42 3.69
CA TYR A 73 -3.30 -1.97 2.35
C TYR A 73 -2.78 -1.01 1.27
N SER A 74 -1.70 -1.40 0.60
CA SER A 74 -1.22 -0.79 -0.64
C SER A 74 -1.93 -1.45 -1.83
N HIS A 75 -2.88 -0.74 -2.43
CA HIS A 75 -3.75 -1.29 -3.48
C HIS A 75 -3.02 -1.59 -4.80
N GLY A 76 -3.67 -2.37 -5.66
CA GLY A 76 -3.16 -2.70 -6.99
C GLY A 76 -3.14 -1.51 -7.94
N ASN A 77 -2.59 -1.74 -9.14
CA ASN A 77 -2.67 -0.75 -10.21
C ASN A 77 -4.11 -0.63 -10.74
N ALA A 78 -4.43 0.46 -11.46
CA ALA A 78 -5.77 0.70 -12.03
C ALA A 78 -6.92 0.54 -11.02
N ALA A 79 -6.64 0.90 -9.77
CA ALA A 79 -7.57 0.92 -8.65
C ALA A 79 -7.41 2.25 -7.92
N ASP A 80 -8.49 2.72 -7.30
CA ASP A 80 -8.49 3.80 -6.31
C ASP A 80 -9.33 3.41 -5.07
N LEU A 81 -9.35 4.26 -4.04
CA LEU A 81 -10.12 4.01 -2.82
C LEU A 81 -11.61 3.73 -3.07
N GLY A 82 -12.22 4.39 -4.07
CA GLY A 82 -13.62 4.19 -4.41
C GLY A 82 -13.91 2.78 -4.93
N GLN A 83 -13.05 2.28 -5.82
CA GLN A 83 -13.15 0.91 -6.34
C GLN A 83 -12.86 -0.14 -5.26
N MET A 84 -12.05 0.20 -4.26
CA MET A 84 -11.66 -0.74 -3.20
C MET A 84 -12.68 -0.86 -2.07
N LEU A 85 -13.65 0.05 -1.98
CA LEU A 85 -14.63 0.09 -0.91
C LEU A 85 -15.36 -1.25 -0.71
N GLY A 86 -15.88 -1.86 -1.78
CA GLY A 86 -16.60 -3.13 -1.69
C GLY A 86 -15.74 -4.26 -1.12
N LEU A 87 -14.48 -4.35 -1.56
CA LEU A 87 -13.52 -5.32 -1.01
C LEU A 87 -13.27 -5.08 0.47
N PHE A 88 -13.09 -3.83 0.89
CA PHE A 88 -12.80 -3.50 2.29
C PHE A 88 -13.98 -3.72 3.21
N MET A 89 -15.22 -3.51 2.74
CA MET A 89 -16.42 -3.84 3.52
C MET A 89 -16.46 -5.34 3.85
N GLU A 90 -16.21 -6.19 2.86
CA GLU A 90 -16.17 -7.65 3.03
C GLU A 90 -14.97 -8.12 3.87
N LEU A 91 -13.76 -7.62 3.58
CA LEU A 91 -12.57 -7.99 4.36
C LEU A 91 -12.70 -7.58 5.83
N ARG A 92 -13.21 -6.37 6.09
CA ARG A 92 -13.44 -5.86 7.44
C ARG A 92 -14.47 -6.71 8.18
N SER A 93 -15.58 -7.07 7.53
CA SER A 93 -16.67 -7.84 8.16
C SER A 93 -16.24 -9.27 8.48
N HIS A 94 -15.53 -9.93 7.55
CA HIS A 94 -15.11 -11.32 7.69
C HIS A 94 -13.90 -11.50 8.60
N LEU A 95 -12.91 -10.60 8.53
CA LEU A 95 -11.67 -10.73 9.30
C LEU A 95 -11.71 -9.97 10.63
N ARG A 96 -12.69 -9.06 10.82
CA ARG A 96 -12.83 -8.22 12.03
C ARG A 96 -11.56 -7.44 12.34
N VAL A 97 -11.00 -6.79 11.32
CA VAL A 97 -9.78 -5.97 11.39
C VAL A 97 -10.09 -4.52 11.00
N ASN A 98 -9.27 -3.58 11.46
CA ASN A 98 -9.27 -2.25 10.88
C ASN A 98 -8.54 -2.27 9.53
N ILE A 99 -8.94 -1.41 8.59
CA ILE A 99 -8.28 -1.31 7.28
C ILE A 99 -7.91 0.15 7.04
N MET A 100 -6.62 0.40 6.82
CA MET A 100 -6.11 1.66 6.28
C MET A 100 -5.69 1.42 4.84
N CYS A 101 -6.26 2.19 3.92
CA CYS A 101 -5.81 2.22 2.53
C CYS A 101 -5.60 3.68 2.11
N TYR A 102 -4.80 3.88 1.07
CA TYR A 102 -4.45 5.20 0.57
C TYR A 102 -4.24 5.14 -0.93
N ASP A 103 -4.57 6.23 -1.61
CA ASP A 103 -4.24 6.39 -3.02
C ASP A 103 -2.82 6.93 -3.16
N TYR A 104 -2.05 6.33 -4.06
CA TYR A 104 -0.73 6.83 -4.43
C TYR A 104 -0.79 8.27 -4.95
N SER A 105 0.33 8.99 -4.89
CA SER A 105 0.47 10.29 -5.56
C SER A 105 0.00 10.22 -7.02
N GLY A 106 -0.98 11.04 -7.39
CA GLY A 106 -1.60 11.05 -8.73
C GLY A 106 -2.69 9.98 -8.98
N TYR A 107 -3.14 9.24 -7.96
CA TYR A 107 -4.31 8.36 -8.01
C TYR A 107 -5.49 8.99 -7.28
N GLY A 108 -6.72 8.64 -7.71
CA GLY A 108 -7.95 9.08 -7.06
C GLY A 108 -7.98 10.59 -6.81
N ALA A 109 -8.19 10.99 -5.56
CA ALA A 109 -8.18 12.40 -5.14
C ALA A 109 -6.80 12.89 -4.63
N SER A 110 -5.75 12.07 -4.72
CA SER A 110 -4.38 12.43 -4.36
C SER A 110 -3.75 13.35 -5.41
N THR A 111 -2.90 14.28 -4.97
CA THR A 111 -2.21 15.21 -5.86
C THR A 111 -0.89 14.63 -6.39
N GLY A 112 -0.28 15.32 -7.36
CA GLY A 112 1.04 14.97 -7.88
C GLY A 112 1.01 13.98 -9.03
N LYS A 113 2.07 13.17 -9.16
CA LYS A 113 2.22 12.16 -10.21
C LYS A 113 2.76 10.87 -9.61
N PRO A 114 2.37 9.71 -10.14
CA PRO A 114 2.85 8.45 -9.60
C PRO A 114 4.32 8.22 -10.00
N SER A 115 5.09 7.71 -9.05
CA SER A 115 6.45 7.21 -9.26
C SER A 115 6.81 6.27 -8.11
N GLU A 116 7.77 5.37 -8.32
CA GLU A 116 8.27 4.46 -7.28
C GLU A 116 8.60 5.21 -5.98
N TYR A 117 9.44 6.24 -6.06
CA TYR A 117 9.83 7.03 -4.90
C TYR A 117 8.66 7.75 -4.23
N ASN A 118 7.70 8.26 -5.00
CA ASN A 118 6.50 8.87 -4.41
C ASN A 118 5.70 7.84 -3.64
N THR A 119 5.51 6.62 -4.17
CA THR A 119 4.76 5.57 -3.43
C THR A 119 5.42 5.21 -2.09
N TYR A 120 6.74 5.35 -1.98
CA TYR A 120 7.48 5.18 -0.72
C TYR A 120 7.19 6.30 0.28
N TYR A 121 7.19 7.56 -0.19
CA TYR A 121 6.83 8.69 0.67
C TYR A 121 5.35 8.68 1.06
N ASP A 122 4.49 8.17 0.17
CA ASP A 122 3.06 8.03 0.40
C ASP A 122 2.78 7.05 1.55
N ILE A 123 3.34 5.83 1.50
CA ILE A 123 3.12 4.83 2.56
C ILE A 123 3.74 5.26 3.90
N GLU A 124 4.88 5.96 3.87
CA GLU A 124 5.51 6.52 5.07
C GLU A 124 4.59 7.55 5.75
N ALA A 125 3.95 8.44 4.98
CA ALA A 125 3.02 9.42 5.53
C ALA A 125 1.78 8.76 6.17
N VAL A 126 1.25 7.71 5.54
CA VAL A 126 0.09 6.96 6.03
C VAL A 126 0.43 6.16 7.28
N TYR A 127 1.59 5.52 7.32
CA TYR A 127 2.08 4.85 8.53
C TYR A 127 2.29 5.83 9.69
N ASP A 128 2.83 7.01 9.41
CA ASP A 128 2.98 8.07 10.42
C ASP A 128 1.62 8.52 10.98
N CYS A 129 0.59 8.63 10.14
CA CYS A 129 -0.79 8.91 10.57
C CYS A 129 -1.32 7.79 11.49
N LEU A 130 -1.21 6.52 11.08
CA LEU A 130 -1.60 5.37 11.91
C LEU A 130 -0.93 5.37 13.29
N LYS A 131 0.34 5.71 13.34
CA LYS A 131 1.10 5.76 14.59
C LYS A 131 0.70 6.95 15.46
N LYS A 132 0.58 8.15 14.89
CA LYS A 132 0.41 9.40 15.65
C LYS A 132 -1.04 9.66 16.05
N GLU A 133 -1.97 9.42 15.14
CA GLU A 133 -3.39 9.74 15.34
C GLU A 133 -4.16 8.57 15.97
N TYR A 134 -3.80 7.34 15.61
CA TYR A 134 -4.51 6.14 16.06
C TYR A 134 -3.74 5.32 17.10
N GLY A 135 -2.47 5.65 17.38
CA GLY A 135 -1.67 4.96 18.37
C GLY A 135 -1.36 3.49 18.02
N ILE A 136 -1.42 3.11 16.74
CA ILE A 136 -1.24 1.72 16.32
C ILE A 136 0.24 1.34 16.38
N GLY A 137 0.55 0.33 17.21
CA GLY A 137 1.88 -0.27 17.32
C GLY A 137 2.24 -1.14 16.10
N GLN A 138 3.54 -1.38 15.89
CA GLN A 138 4.02 -2.23 14.79
C GLN A 138 3.52 -3.68 14.95
N GLU A 139 3.42 -4.13 16.20
CA GLU A 139 2.97 -5.45 16.60
C GLU A 139 1.50 -5.72 16.32
N ASP A 140 0.70 -4.68 16.06
CA ASP A 140 -0.72 -4.78 15.69
C ASP A 140 -0.96 -4.45 14.21
N LEU A 141 0.11 -4.15 13.47
CA LEU A 141 0.07 -3.75 12.08
C LEU A 141 0.47 -4.90 11.16
N ILE A 142 -0.39 -5.21 10.18
CA ILE A 142 -0.09 -6.11 9.07
C ILE A 142 -0.02 -5.27 7.80
N LEU A 143 1.09 -5.36 7.06
CA LEU A 143 1.19 -4.70 5.76
C LEU A 143 0.67 -5.63 4.67
N TYR A 144 -0.10 -5.08 3.73
CA TYR A 144 -0.64 -5.83 2.61
C TYR A 144 -0.34 -5.09 1.32
N GLY A 145 0.40 -5.74 0.41
CA GLY A 145 0.71 -5.18 -0.90
C GLY A 145 0.12 -6.03 -2.02
N GLN A 146 -0.74 -5.43 -2.85
CA GLN A 146 -1.27 -6.08 -4.05
C GLN A 146 -0.56 -5.59 -5.30
N SER A 147 -0.02 -6.50 -6.12
CA SER A 147 0.63 -6.16 -7.40
C SER A 147 1.63 -5.01 -7.24
N VAL A 148 1.42 -3.84 -7.87
CA VAL A 148 2.30 -2.67 -7.75
C VAL A 148 2.48 -2.20 -6.29
N GLY A 149 1.47 -2.39 -5.44
CA GLY A 149 1.53 -2.07 -4.01
C GLY A 149 2.53 -2.90 -3.22
N SER A 150 3.06 -4.00 -3.77
CA SER A 150 4.13 -4.77 -3.10
C SER A 150 5.40 -3.95 -2.90
N GLY A 151 5.71 -3.01 -3.80
CA GLY A 151 6.87 -2.13 -3.70
C GLY A 151 6.86 -1.29 -2.41
N PRO A 152 5.90 -0.37 -2.22
CA PRO A 152 5.82 0.44 -1.02
C PRO A 152 5.62 -0.40 0.25
N THR A 153 4.86 -1.50 0.19
CA THR A 153 4.70 -2.44 1.30
C THR A 153 6.04 -2.99 1.77
N LEU A 154 6.87 -3.50 0.85
CA LEU A 154 8.19 -4.05 1.18
C LEU A 154 9.17 -2.97 1.65
N HIS A 155 9.12 -1.78 1.04
CA HIS A 155 9.91 -0.63 1.47
C HIS A 155 9.62 -0.27 2.93
N LEU A 156 8.35 -0.19 3.33
CA LEU A 156 8.02 0.08 4.72
C LEU A 156 8.42 -1.09 5.62
N ALA A 157 8.12 -2.33 5.21
CA ALA A 157 8.41 -3.53 5.97
C ALA A 157 9.90 -3.65 6.34
N SER A 158 10.81 -3.31 5.43
CA SER A 158 12.27 -3.40 5.65
C SER A 158 12.80 -2.40 6.68
N ARG A 159 11.95 -1.52 7.22
CA ARG A 159 12.29 -0.48 8.21
C ARG A 159 11.58 -0.69 9.55
N LEU A 160 10.76 -1.74 9.68
CA LEU A 160 9.98 -2.04 10.87
C LEU A 160 10.43 -3.37 11.48
N ASP A 161 11.02 -3.32 12.68
CA ASP A 161 11.60 -4.50 13.32
C ASP A 161 10.59 -5.37 14.06
N LYS A 162 9.44 -4.81 14.43
CA LYS A 162 8.41 -5.45 15.28
C LYS A 162 7.10 -5.70 14.54
N LEU A 163 7.13 -5.68 13.21
CA LEU A 163 5.93 -5.82 12.40
C LEU A 163 5.25 -7.18 12.61
N ARG A 164 3.92 -7.20 12.74
CA ARG A 164 3.14 -8.45 12.94
C ARG A 164 3.28 -9.42 11.77
N GLY A 165 3.31 -8.91 10.54
CA GLY A 165 3.42 -9.71 9.32
C GLY A 165 3.25 -8.89 8.04
N VAL A 166 3.54 -9.53 6.91
CA VAL A 166 3.40 -8.95 5.56
C VAL A 166 2.70 -9.93 4.64
N VAL A 167 1.73 -9.43 3.89
CA VAL A 167 1.03 -10.20 2.86
C VAL A 167 1.31 -9.58 1.50
N LEU A 168 1.83 -10.38 0.58
CA LEU A 168 2.07 -9.98 -0.80
C LEU A 168 1.14 -10.75 -1.72
N HIS A 169 0.12 -10.06 -2.22
CA HIS A 169 -0.86 -10.62 -3.15
C HIS A 169 -0.44 -10.32 -4.58
N SER A 170 0.00 -11.35 -5.30
CA SER A 170 0.44 -11.22 -6.70
C SER A 170 1.52 -10.16 -6.85
N GLY A 171 2.44 -10.09 -5.89
CA GLY A 171 3.49 -9.07 -5.83
C GLY A 171 4.39 -9.09 -7.05
N ILE A 172 4.75 -7.92 -7.55
CA ILE A 172 5.63 -7.79 -8.71
C ILE A 172 7.07 -8.08 -8.30
N LEU A 173 7.72 -9.01 -9.01
CA LEU A 173 9.14 -9.28 -8.86
C LEU A 173 10.00 -8.18 -9.54
N SER A 174 9.45 -7.54 -10.57
CA SER A 174 10.09 -6.52 -11.41
C SER A 174 9.03 -5.95 -12.38
N GLY A 175 9.07 -4.64 -12.67
CA GLY A 175 8.15 -4.00 -13.62
C GLY A 175 8.39 -4.44 -15.07
N ILE A 176 9.64 -4.71 -15.44
CA ILE A 176 9.98 -5.25 -16.77
C ILE A 176 9.56 -6.71 -16.90
N ARG A 177 9.67 -7.50 -15.82
CA ARG A 177 9.24 -8.91 -15.81
C ARG A 177 7.72 -9.08 -15.94
N VAL A 178 6.94 -8.05 -15.62
CA VAL A 178 5.50 -8.03 -15.88
C VAL A 178 5.20 -7.89 -17.39
N LEU A 179 6.02 -7.14 -18.13
CA LEU A 179 5.82 -6.90 -19.56
C LEU A 179 6.48 -7.96 -20.45
N TYR A 180 7.62 -8.51 -20.03
CA TYR A 180 8.38 -9.53 -20.77
C TYR A 180 9.01 -10.54 -19.82
N PRO A 181 9.03 -11.86 -20.13
CA PRO A 181 9.67 -12.87 -19.30
C PRO A 181 11.20 -12.81 -19.42
N VAL A 182 11.83 -11.77 -18.85
CA VAL A 182 13.28 -11.58 -18.83
C VAL A 182 13.90 -12.11 -17.53
N LYS A 183 14.94 -12.94 -17.67
CA LYS A 183 15.67 -13.55 -16.55
C LYS A 183 16.61 -12.58 -15.82
N VAL A 184 16.77 -11.35 -16.30
CA VAL A 184 17.78 -10.38 -15.82
C VAL A 184 17.10 -9.13 -15.27
N THR A 185 17.51 -8.65 -14.09
CA THR A 185 17.03 -7.39 -13.52
C THR A 185 17.80 -6.25 -14.16
N LEU A 186 17.15 -5.47 -15.03
CA LEU A 186 17.78 -4.35 -15.73
C LEU A 186 17.85 -3.11 -14.82
N TRP A 187 18.79 -2.21 -15.11
CA TRP A 187 19.11 -1.09 -14.23
C TRP A 187 18.07 0.05 -14.23
N PHE A 188 17.12 0.02 -15.16
CA PHE A 188 15.98 0.95 -15.30
C PHE A 188 14.63 0.32 -14.88
N ASP A 189 14.66 -0.76 -14.11
CA ASP A 189 13.48 -1.45 -13.60
C ASP A 189 12.87 -0.70 -12.41
N ILE A 190 11.54 -0.57 -12.39
CA ILE A 190 10.79 0.35 -11.50
C ILE A 190 10.57 -0.26 -10.11
N PHE A 191 10.97 -1.52 -9.90
CA PHE A 191 11.00 -2.17 -8.60
C PHE A 191 12.12 -3.22 -8.60
N LYS A 192 13.29 -2.86 -8.08
CA LYS A 192 14.39 -3.82 -7.87
C LYS A 192 14.13 -4.65 -6.62
N VAL A 193 13.17 -5.57 -6.68
CA VAL A 193 12.97 -6.55 -5.60
C VAL A 193 13.84 -7.78 -5.89
N SER A 194 15.07 -7.78 -5.38
CA SER A 194 15.90 -8.99 -5.37
C SER A 194 15.46 -9.91 -4.24
N LEU A 195 14.49 -10.78 -4.50
CA LEU A 195 14.20 -11.91 -3.59
C LEU A 195 15.35 -12.95 -3.55
N GLY A 196 16.45 -12.74 -4.30
CA GLY A 196 17.51 -13.72 -4.48
C GLY A 196 18.86 -13.45 -3.81
N TYR A 197 19.16 -12.21 -3.36
CA TYR A 197 20.55 -11.88 -2.94
C TYR A 197 20.72 -10.89 -1.79
N THR A 198 19.65 -10.39 -1.17
CA THR A 198 19.76 -9.59 0.07
C THR A 198 19.34 -10.45 1.26
N PRO A 199 20.24 -10.79 2.20
CA PRO A 199 19.84 -11.38 3.45
C PRO A 199 19.04 -10.32 4.21
N PHE A 200 17.72 -10.41 4.13
CA PHE A 200 16.83 -9.67 5.00
C PHE A 200 16.99 -10.25 6.41
N HIS A 201 17.71 -9.53 7.27
CA HIS A 201 17.78 -9.85 8.69
C HIS A 201 16.54 -9.29 9.39
N PHE A 202 15.47 -10.08 9.46
CA PHE A 202 14.33 -9.77 10.30
C PHE A 202 14.55 -10.38 11.69
N GLY A 203 14.61 -9.55 12.72
CA GLY A 203 14.82 -9.96 14.11
C GLY A 203 13.60 -10.59 14.80
N SER A 204 12.50 -10.78 14.06
CA SER A 204 11.24 -11.36 14.55
C SER A 204 10.63 -12.29 13.49
N GLU A 205 9.84 -13.29 13.92
CA GLU A 205 9.16 -14.24 13.02
C GLU A 205 8.14 -13.51 12.13
N MET A 206 8.60 -13.00 11.00
CA MET A 206 7.78 -12.29 10.02
C MET A 206 7.11 -13.31 9.08
N ALA A 207 5.80 -13.47 9.20
CA ALA A 207 5.04 -14.25 8.23
C ALA A 207 4.90 -13.44 6.93
N VAL A 208 5.59 -13.88 5.87
CA VAL A 208 5.44 -13.37 4.51
C VAL A 208 4.55 -14.35 3.73
N VAL A 209 3.30 -13.98 3.46
CA VAL A 209 2.42 -14.82 2.63
C VAL A 209 2.49 -14.33 1.19
N TYR A 210 2.92 -15.21 0.28
CA TYR A 210 2.99 -14.94 -1.15
C TYR A 210 1.90 -15.73 -1.89
N SER A 211 1.29 -15.10 -2.90
CA SER A 211 0.39 -15.77 -3.83
C SER A 211 0.83 -15.41 -5.25
N SER A 212 1.30 -16.39 -6.03
CA SER A 212 1.43 -16.29 -7.49
C SER A 212 0.30 -17.06 -8.15
N ASN A 213 -0.28 -16.49 -9.22
CA ASN A 213 -1.44 -16.99 -9.93
C ASN A 213 -1.57 -18.53 -9.94
N HIS A 214 -2.66 -18.99 -9.33
CA HIS A 214 -3.18 -20.36 -9.18
C HIS A 214 -2.68 -21.26 -8.04
N HIS A 215 -1.73 -20.85 -7.19
CA HIS A 215 -1.50 -21.55 -5.92
C HIS A 215 -1.16 -20.58 -4.79
N LEU A 216 -2.00 -20.55 -3.75
CA LEU A 216 -1.69 -19.96 -2.45
C LEU A 216 -0.62 -20.83 -1.77
N THR A 217 0.65 -20.47 -1.91
CA THR A 217 1.74 -21.05 -1.11
C THR A 217 2.02 -20.13 0.08
N ALA A 218 1.41 -20.44 1.22
CA ALA A 218 1.77 -19.82 2.49
C ALA A 218 3.13 -20.33 2.96
N ASN A 219 4.21 -19.78 2.40
CA ASN A 219 5.56 -20.03 2.90
C ASN A 219 5.86 -19.06 4.04
N VAL A 220 5.71 -19.51 5.29
CA VAL A 220 6.26 -18.77 6.43
C VAL A 220 7.79 -18.79 6.29
N CYS A 221 8.38 -17.68 5.86
CA CYS A 221 9.82 -17.54 5.83
C CYS A 221 10.32 -17.37 7.28
N ARG A 222 10.57 -18.48 7.97
CA ARG A 222 11.25 -18.47 9.27
C ARG A 222 12.74 -18.25 9.03
N THR A 223 13.26 -17.06 9.30
CA THR A 223 14.71 -16.88 9.43
C THR A 223 15.13 -17.43 10.78
N SER A 224 15.64 -18.67 10.78
CA SER A 224 16.25 -19.29 11.96
C SER A 224 17.48 -18.48 12.36
N THR A 225 17.44 -17.88 13.55
CA THR A 225 18.63 -17.35 14.22
C THR A 225 19.57 -18.51 14.57
N LYS A 226 20.82 -18.44 14.11
CA LYS A 226 21.96 -19.05 14.81
C LYS A 226 22.86 -17.92 15.26
#